data_AF-A0A847G2S8-F1
#
_entry.id   AF-A0A847G2S8-F1
#
_cell.length_a   1.000
_cell.length_b   1.000
_cell.length_c   1.000
_cell.angle_alpha   90.00
_cell.angle_beta   90.00
_cell.angle_gamma   90.00
#
_symmetry.space_group_name_H-M   'P 1'
#
loop_
_entity.id
_entity.type
_entity.pdbx_description
1 polymer ?
#
loop_
_entity_poly.entity_id
_entity_poly.type
_entity_poly.pdbx_seq_one_letter_code
_entity_poly.pdbx_strand_id
1 'polypeptide(L)'
;QITSRENKPANEPDGYITEDGRIWGTYIHGLFENDGFRKAWLASIDMQSTVSNFGHERAAAYDRLADVLESSLNISMLDSIISTGVT
;
A
#
# COMPACT_ATOMS: atom_id res chain seq x y z
N GLN A 1 11.99 -7.78 12.72
CA GLN A 1 12.56 -9.15 12.78
C GLN A 1 11.64 -10.05 12.00
N ILE A 2 12.19 -10.81 11.06
CA ILE A 2 11.45 -11.82 10.29
C ILE A 2 11.42 -13.09 11.14
N THR A 3 10.22 -13.53 11.50
CA THR A 3 10.00 -14.73 12.33
C THR A 3 9.76 -15.99 11.51
N SER A 4 9.44 -15.85 10.22
CA SER A 4 9.34 -16.97 9.27
C SER A 4 9.65 -16.55 7.83
N ARG A 5 10.21 -17.48 7.05
CA ARG A 5 10.49 -17.33 5.60
C ARG A 5 10.24 -18.67 4.92
N GLU A 6 9.52 -18.68 3.79
CA GLU A 6 9.15 -19.91 3.07
C GLU A 6 8.53 -20.98 3.99
N ASN A 7 7.65 -20.56 4.92
CA ASN A 7 7.02 -21.40 5.94
C ASN A 7 7.99 -22.09 6.93
N LYS A 8 9.24 -21.64 7.02
CA LYS A 8 10.22 -22.11 8.02
C LYS A 8 10.46 -21.01 9.06
N PRO A 9 10.68 -21.36 10.34
CA PRO A 9 11.10 -20.38 11.35
C PRO A 9 12.37 -19.65 10.92
N ALA A 10 12.41 -18.35 11.16
CA ALA A 10 13.56 -17.49 10.86
C ALA A 10 13.83 -16.56 12.05
N ASN A 11 15.05 -16.04 12.12
CA ASN A 11 15.44 -15.02 13.08
C ASN A 11 16.44 -14.07 12.40
N GLU A 12 15.94 -13.31 11.45
CA GLU A 12 16.74 -12.41 10.63
C GLU A 12 16.22 -10.98 10.74
N PRO A 13 17.10 -9.96 10.70
CA PRO A 13 16.66 -8.60 10.45
C PRO A 13 16.07 -8.50 9.04
N ASP A 14 15.13 -7.57 8.85
CA ASP A 14 14.71 -7.15 7.51
C ASP A 14 15.37 -5.81 7.20
N GLY A 15 15.87 -5.67 5.98
CA GLY A 15 16.33 -4.39 5.49
C GLY A 15 17.66 -3.90 6.07
N TYR A 16 17.89 -2.59 5.96
CA TYR A 16 19.09 -1.90 6.42
C TYR A 16 18.77 -0.44 6.77
N ILE A 17 19.50 0.11 7.74
CA ILE A 17 19.46 1.54 8.10
C ILE A 17 20.89 2.07 8.19
N THR A 18 21.14 3.28 7.69
CA THR A 18 22.43 3.95 7.88
C THR A 18 22.65 4.35 9.34
N GLU A 19 23.90 4.50 9.76
CA GLU A 19 24.25 4.86 11.14
C GLU A 19 23.63 6.21 11.59
N ASP A 20 23.45 7.15 10.66
CA ASP A 20 22.79 8.44 10.89
C ASP A 20 21.26 8.37 10.87
N GLY A 21 20.68 7.19 10.62
CA GLY A 21 19.24 6.96 10.59
C GLY A 21 18.49 7.61 9.42
N ARG A 22 19.18 8.16 8.41
CA ARG A 22 18.53 8.91 7.32
C ARG A 22 18.10 8.06 6.13
N ILE A 23 18.77 6.94 5.89
CA ILE A 23 18.50 6.06 4.75
C ILE A 23 18.04 4.70 5.28
N TRP A 24 16.86 4.28 4.82
CA TRP A 24 16.21 3.03 5.22
C TRP A 24 15.91 2.21 3.97
N GLY A 25 16.16 0.90 4.02
CA GLY A 25 15.77 -0.06 3.00
C GLY A 25 15.08 -1.25 3.65
N THR A 26 14.04 -1.80 3.01
CA THR A 26 13.25 -2.94 3.50
C THR A 26 12.67 -3.71 2.32
N TYR A 27 12.53 -5.04 2.45
CA TYR A 27 11.79 -5.86 1.47
C TYR A 27 10.29 -5.93 1.79
N ILE A 28 9.86 -5.36 2.91
CA ILE A 28 8.45 -5.36 3.32
C ILE A 28 7.69 -4.32 2.48
N HIS A 29 6.84 -4.82 1.61
CA HIS A 29 5.87 -3.99 0.91
C HIS A 29 4.74 -3.54 1.85
N GLY A 30 4.15 -2.38 1.57
CA GLY A 30 3.02 -1.87 2.34
C GLY A 30 3.36 -1.39 3.76
N LEU A 31 4.64 -1.27 4.12
CA LEU A 31 5.06 -0.85 5.47
C LEU A 31 4.40 0.47 5.92
N PHE A 32 4.30 1.44 5.01
CA PHE A 32 3.65 2.73 5.27
C PHE A 32 2.12 2.69 5.21
N GLU A 33 1.50 1.59 4.82
CA GLU A 33 0.05 1.41 4.93
C GLU A 33 -0.37 1.15 6.37
N ASN A 34 0.53 0.60 7.19
CA ASN A 34 0.33 0.48 8.62
C ASN A 34 0.28 1.87 9.26
N ASP A 35 -0.90 2.27 9.73
CA ASP A 35 -1.11 3.61 10.30
C ASP A 35 -0.25 3.88 11.53
N GLY A 36 -0.01 2.88 12.37
CA GLY A 36 0.83 3.00 13.57
C GLY A 36 2.28 3.30 13.22
N PHE A 37 2.85 2.49 12.31
CA PHE A 37 4.21 2.70 11.82
C PHE A 37 4.34 4.05 11.11
N ARG A 38 3.45 4.37 10.16
CA ARG A 38 3.51 5.61 9.38
C ARG A 38 3.45 6.84 10.28
N LYS A 39 2.56 6.86 11.29
CA LYS A 39 2.45 7.97 12.24
C LYS A 39 3.70 8.11 13.10
N ALA A 40 4.22 7.01 13.64
CA ALA A 40 5.45 7.03 14.45
C ALA A 40 6.67 7.49 13.63
N TRP A 41 6.78 7.01 12.39
CA TRP A 41 7.86 7.40 11.49
C TRP A 41 7.78 8.89 11.12
N LEU A 42 6.61 9.41 10.73
CA LEU A 42 6.45 10.85 10.46
C LEU A 42 6.79 11.70 11.69
N ALA A 43 6.36 11.27 12.88
CA ALA A 43 6.67 11.97 14.12
C ALA A 43 8.18 12.03 14.40
N SER A 44 8.95 11.01 14.00
CA SER A 44 10.42 11.00 14.17
C SER A 44 11.15 12.05 13.32
N ILE A 45 10.47 12.62 12.33
CA ILE A 45 10.99 13.71 11.47
C ILE A 45 10.19 15.00 11.64
N ASP A 46 9.54 15.18 12.80
CA ASP A 46 8.72 16.35 13.15
C ASP A 46 7.55 16.62 12.20
N MET A 47 7.03 15.57 11.56
CA MET A 47 5.85 15.61 10.70
C MET A 47 4.66 14.89 11.34
N GLN A 48 3.45 15.24 10.92
CA GLN A 48 2.23 14.57 11.34
C GLN A 48 1.49 14.00 10.14
N SER A 49 0.91 12.82 10.31
CA SER A 49 0.06 12.24 9.27
C SER A 49 -1.26 12.98 9.21
N THR A 50 -1.64 13.44 8.01
CA THR A 50 -2.98 13.97 7.73
C THR A 50 -4.01 12.86 7.55
N VAL A 51 -3.57 11.61 7.37
CA VAL A 51 -4.42 10.43 7.12
C VAL A 51 -4.40 9.53 8.35
N SER A 52 -5.54 9.49 9.05
CA SER A 52 -5.71 8.72 10.28
C SER A 52 -5.90 7.22 10.02
N ASN A 53 -6.60 6.86 8.93
CA ASN A 53 -6.86 5.49 8.48
C ASN A 53 -6.60 5.39 6.97
N PHE A 54 -5.41 4.94 6.59
CA PHE A 54 -5.01 4.88 5.18
C PHE A 54 -5.80 3.85 4.38
N GLY A 55 -6.12 2.71 5.00
CA GLY A 55 -6.90 1.66 4.35
C GLY A 55 -8.28 2.17 3.91
N HIS A 56 -8.95 2.92 4.79
CA HIS A 56 -10.24 3.55 4.50
C HIS A 56 -10.14 4.62 3.41
N GLU A 57 -9.18 5.55 3.52
CA GLU A 57 -9.01 6.61 2.51
C GLU A 57 -8.67 6.06 1.13
N ARG A 58 -7.85 5.00 1.07
CA ARG A 58 -7.54 4.32 -0.18
C ARG A 58 -8.78 3.65 -0.79
N ALA A 59 -9.58 2.95 0.00
CA ALA A 59 -10.82 2.34 -0.47
C ALA A 59 -11.77 3.42 -1.04
N ALA A 60 -11.98 4.51 -0.29
CA ALA A 60 -12.80 5.63 -0.75
C ALA A 60 -12.24 6.30 -2.02
N ALA A 61 -10.91 6.32 -2.22
CA ALA A 61 -10.31 6.81 -3.45
C ALA A 61 -10.56 5.88 -4.65
N TYR A 62 -10.58 4.57 -4.44
CA TYR A 62 -10.94 3.61 -5.48
C TYR A 62 -12.42 3.71 -5.86
N ASP A 63 -13.31 3.88 -4.88
CA ASP A 63 -14.74 4.08 -5.14
C ASP A 63 -14.95 5.34 -5.99
N ARG A 64 -14.32 6.47 -5.62
CA ARG A 64 -14.40 7.70 -6.43
C ARG A 64 -13.88 7.52 -7.85
N LEU A 65 -12.83 6.72 -8.03
CA LEU A 65 -12.31 6.41 -9.37
C LEU A 65 -13.32 5.56 -10.15
N ALA A 66 -13.94 4.56 -9.52
CA ALA A 66 -14.97 3.73 -10.13
C ALA A 66 -16.17 4.59 -10.58
N ASP A 67 -16.66 5.50 -9.74
CA ASP A 67 -17.77 6.41 -10.07
C ASP A 67 -17.48 7.25 -11.34
N VAL A 68 -16.25 7.76 -11.45
CA VAL A 68 -15.82 8.54 -12.62
C VAL A 68 -15.78 7.66 -13.87
N LEU A 69 -15.28 6.43 -13.75
CA LEU A 69 -15.23 5.50 -14.88
C LEU A 69 -16.63 5.09 -15.33
N GLU A 70 -17.54 4.78 -14.40
CA GLU A 70 -18.93 4.42 -14.68
C GLU A 70 -19.69 5.54 -15.39
N SER A 71 -19.46 6.79 -14.99
CA SER A 71 -20.10 7.96 -15.62
C SER A 71 -19.48 8.35 -16.97
N SER A 72 -18.23 7.95 -17.23
CA SER A 72 -17.48 8.38 -18.42
C SER A 72 -17.37 7.31 -19.51
N LEU A 73 -17.60 6.03 -19.20
CA LEU A 73 -17.37 4.90 -20.09
C LEU A 73 -18.62 4.04 -20.25
N ASN A 74 -18.72 3.36 -21.40
CA ASN A 74 -19.74 2.32 -21.59
C ASN A 74 -19.26 1.02 -20.94
N ILE A 75 -19.57 0.86 -19.65
CA ILE A 75 -19.15 -0.31 -18.85
C ILE A 75 -19.67 -1.62 -19.46
N SER A 76 -20.92 -1.65 -19.93
CA SER A 76 -21.48 -2.85 -20.58
C SER A 76 -20.73 -3.26 -21.84
N MET A 77 -20.22 -2.30 -22.62
CA MET A 77 -19.36 -2.60 -23.78
C MET A 77 -18.00 -3.14 -23.35
N LEU A 78 -17.39 -2.58 -22.30
CA LEU A 78 -16.12 -3.09 -21.76
C LEU A 78 -16.28 -4.51 -21.23
N ASP A 79 -17.34 -4.79 -20.47
CA ASP A 79 -17.66 -6.13 -19.98
C ASP A 79 -17.87 -7.11 -21.13
N SER A 80 -18.53 -6.68 -22.21
CA SER A 80 -18.68 -7.50 -23.42
C SER A 80 -17.33 -7.85 -24.03
N ILE A 81 -16.41 -6.88 -24.16
CA ILE A 81 -15.06 -7.10 -24.71
C ILE A 81 -14.25 -8.06 -23.83
N ILE A 82 -14.26 -7.84 -22.52
CA ILE A 82 -13.52 -8.67 -21.55
C ILE A 82 -14.02 -10.12 -21.57
N SER A 83 -15.35 -10.30 -21.63
CA SER A 83 -15.97 -11.64 -21.59
C SER A 83 -15.88 -12.41 -22.89
N THR A 84 -15.90 -11.75 -24.05
CA THR A 84 -15.72 -12.43 -25.35
C THR A 84 -14.26 -12.72 -25.68
N GLY A 85 -13.31 -11.96 -25.11
CA GLY A 85 -11.91 -12.05 -25.44
C GLY A 85 -11.60 -11.50 -26.84
N VAL A 86 -10.34 -11.14 -27.08
CA VAL A 86 -9.89 -10.78 -28.43
C VAL A 86 -9.60 -12.10 -29.16
N THR A 87 -10.45 -12.48 -30.10
CA THR A 87 -10.18 -13.55 -31.07
C THR A 87 -9.19 -13.11 -32.14
#